data_AF-A0A3F2V6U5-F1
#
_entry.id   AF-A0A3F2V6U5-F1
#
_cell.length_a   1.000
_cell.length_b   1.000
_cell.length_c   1.000
_cell.angle_alpha   90.00
_cell.angle_beta   90.00
_cell.angle_gamma   90.00
#
_symmetry.space_group_name_H-M   'P 1'
#
loop_
_entity.id
_entity.type
_entity.pdbx_description
1 polymer ?
#
loop_
_entity_poly.entity_id
_entity_poly.type
_entity_poly.pdbx_seq_one_letter_code
_entity_poly.pdbx_strand_id
1 'polypeptide(L)'
;MVNWVGGAFIVFAFFGLLKAFRVIEVSKDVITLSSTVMSTMTDNSMSDLEKEKAMQSFSIRFFKYFISILIGSALAIAIPVLVLWGLQQLGLLSLDDIIATTLTWEFITISCLLGLGLLTIPRLRG
;
A
#
# COMPACT_ATOMS: atom_id res chain seq x y z
N MET A 1 13.06 -20.59 14.32
CA MET A 1 13.51 -19.18 14.52
C MET A 1 13.72 -18.46 13.19
N VAL A 2 14.47 -19.04 12.24
CA VAL A 2 14.70 -18.45 10.91
C VAL A 2 13.41 -18.08 10.17
N ASN A 3 12.37 -18.92 10.28
CA ASN A 3 11.09 -18.67 9.60
C ASN A 3 10.36 -17.41 10.10
N TRP A 4 10.41 -17.16 11.41
CA TRP A 4 9.84 -15.96 12.04
C TRP A 4 10.62 -14.70 11.62
N VAL A 5 11.94 -14.80 11.48
CA VAL A 5 12.78 -13.71 10.97
C VAL A 5 12.45 -13.40 9.51
N GLY A 6 12.29 -14.43 8.67
CA GLY A 6 11.87 -14.26 7.28
C GLY A 6 10.48 -13.63 7.16
N GLY A 7 9.51 -14.08 7.98
CA GLY A 7 8.18 -13.48 8.03
C GLY A 7 8.22 -12.02 8.49
N ALA A 8 8.95 -11.72 9.56
CA ALA A 8 9.12 -10.35 10.06
C ALA A 8 9.77 -9.46 8.99
N PHE A 9 10.76 -9.97 8.27
CA PHE A 9 11.38 -9.27 7.15
C PHE A 9 10.36 -8.91 6.07
N ILE A 10 9.47 -9.83 5.67
CA ILE A 10 8.41 -9.53 4.69
C ILE A 10 7.54 -8.37 5.19
N VAL A 11 7.09 -8.42 6.44
CA VAL A 11 6.22 -7.39 7.02
C VAL A 11 6.92 -6.03 7.03
N PHE A 12 8.13 -5.95 7.57
CA PHE A 12 8.86 -4.68 7.66
C PHE A 12 9.25 -4.14 6.28
N ALA A 13 9.69 -5.01 5.37
CA ALA A 13 10.04 -4.61 4.01
C ALA A 13 8.80 -4.14 3.24
N PHE A 14 7.66 -4.82 3.37
CA PHE A 14 6.40 -4.41 2.77
C PHE A 14 5.96 -3.02 3.25
N PHE A 15 5.90 -2.79 4.57
CA PHE A 15 5.55 -1.48 5.11
C PHE A 15 6.55 -0.39 4.71
N GLY A 16 7.85 -0.71 4.74
CA GLY A 16 8.91 0.20 4.31
C GLY A 16 8.77 0.60 2.84
N LEU A 17 8.48 -0.36 1.97
CA LEU A 17 8.30 -0.14 0.53
C LEU A 17 7.00 0.59 0.21
N LEU A 18 5.89 0.30 0.90
CA LEU A 18 4.66 1.09 0.75
C LEU A 18 4.88 2.58 1.04
N LYS A 19 5.69 2.88 2.07
CA LYS A 19 6.09 4.25 2.40
C LYS A 19 7.06 4.82 1.36
N ALA A 20 8.04 4.05 0.92
CA ALA A 20 9.01 4.49 -0.09
C ALA A 20 8.32 4.81 -1.44
N PHE A 21 7.34 4.01 -1.84
CA PHE A 21 6.52 4.22 -3.04
C PHE A 21 5.37 5.22 -2.82
N ARG A 22 5.27 5.83 -1.64
CA ARG A 22 4.26 6.84 -1.29
C ARG A 22 2.82 6.38 -1.49
N VAL A 23 2.56 5.07 -1.40
CA VAL A 23 1.23 4.48 -1.63
C VAL A 23 0.22 4.99 -0.59
N ILE A 24 0.70 5.26 0.63
CA ILE A 24 -0.12 5.80 1.72
C ILE A 24 -0.55 7.24 1.41
N GLU A 25 0.37 8.08 0.94
CA GLU A 25 0.08 9.46 0.54
C GLU A 25 -0.88 9.50 -0.65
N VAL A 26 -0.61 8.73 -1.70
CA VAL A 26 -1.48 8.67 -2.89
C VAL A 26 -2.89 8.21 -2.51
N SER A 27 -3.02 7.25 -1.59
CA SER A 27 -4.33 6.83 -1.07
C SER A 27 -5.10 7.96 -0.39
N LYS A 28 -4.42 8.87 0.34
CA LYS A 28 -5.05 10.05 0.96
C LYS A 28 -5.46 11.09 -0.09
N ASP A 29 -4.64 11.26 -1.11
CA ASP A 29 -4.93 12.17 -2.23
C ASP A 29 -6.15 11.69 -3.03
N VAL A 30 -6.33 10.37 -3.18
CA VAL A 30 -7.55 9.77 -3.77
C VAL A 30 -8.79 10.15 -2.97
N ILE A 31 -8.76 10.03 -1.63
CA ILE A 31 -9.90 10.39 -0.78
C ILE A 31 -10.25 11.87 -0.96
N THR A 32 -9.23 12.73 -0.94
CA THR A 32 -9.39 14.18 -1.12
C THR A 32 -9.97 14.51 -2.50
N LEU A 33 -9.49 13.84 -3.55
CA LEU A 33 -10.01 14.00 -4.90
C LEU A 33 -11.47 13.54 -5.01
N SER A 34 -11.85 12.43 -4.38
CA SER A 34 -13.23 11.95 -4.35
C SER A 34 -14.17 12.95 -3.68
N SER A 35 -13.77 13.55 -2.55
CA SER A 35 -14.54 14.62 -1.92
C SER A 35 -14.66 15.86 -2.83
N THR A 36 -13.58 16.21 -3.54
CA THR A 36 -13.58 17.33 -4.50
C THR A 36 -14.55 17.05 -5.65
N VAL A 37 -14.51 15.86 -6.25
CA VAL A 37 -15.42 15.45 -7.34
C VAL A 37 -16.88 15.57 -6.92
N MET A 38 -17.21 15.09 -5.71
CA MET A 38 -18.56 15.18 -5.18
C MET A 38 -19.02 16.63 -5.06
N SER A 39 -18.16 17.50 -4.52
CA SER A 39 -18.47 18.93 -4.38
C SER A 39 -18.69 19.61 -5.74
N THR A 40 -17.88 19.30 -6.75
CA THR A 40 -17.98 19.84 -8.11
C THR A 40 -19.27 19.41 -8.81
N MET A 41 -19.72 18.17 -8.61
CA MET A 41 -20.98 17.69 -9.19
C MET A 41 -22.19 18.46 -8.64
N THR A 42 -22.17 18.75 -7.33
CA THR A 42 -23.24 19.47 -6.63
C THR A 42 -23.17 21.00 -6.77
N ASP A 43 -22.12 21.54 -7.39
CA ASP A 43 -21.96 22.99 -7.53
C ASP A 43 -22.93 23.54 -8.58
N ASN A 44 -23.86 24.39 -8.16
CA ASN A 44 -24.85 25.01 -9.04
C ASN A 44 -24.31 26.28 -9.74
N SER A 45 -23.13 26.76 -9.36
CA SER A 45 -22.49 27.92 -9.98
C SER A 45 -21.72 27.58 -11.26
N MET A 46 -21.41 26.30 -11.47
CA MET A 46 -20.71 25.82 -12.67
C MET A 46 -21.68 25.44 -13.79
N SER A 47 -21.32 25.81 -15.01
CA SER A 47 -22.01 25.36 -16.22
C SER A 47 -21.72 23.87 -16.52
N ASP A 48 -22.60 23.24 -17.30
CA ASP A 48 -22.44 21.83 -17.69
C ASP A 48 -21.11 21.56 -18.42
N LEU A 49 -20.67 22.49 -19.26
CA LEU A 49 -19.39 22.37 -19.99
C LEU A 49 -18.18 22.44 -19.03
N GLU A 50 -18.26 23.25 -17.97
CA GLU A 50 -17.20 23.32 -16.95
C GLU A 50 -17.17 22.05 -16.11
N LYS A 51 -18.33 21.50 -15.76
CA LYS A 51 -18.45 20.22 -15.06
C LYS A 51 -17.88 19.08 -15.89
N GLU A 52 -18.19 19.01 -17.18
CA GLU A 52 -17.67 17.98 -18.08
C GLU A 52 -16.14 18.00 -18.14
N LYS A 53 -15.54 19.18 -18.34
CA LYS A 53 -14.08 19.34 -18.34
C LYS A 53 -13.44 18.95 -17.00
N ALA A 54 -14.08 19.33 -15.89
CA ALA A 54 -13.62 18.94 -14.56
C ALA A 54 -13.67 17.42 -14.36
N MET A 55 -14.78 16.77 -14.74
CA MET A 55 -14.93 15.31 -14.66
C MET A 55 -13.88 14.57 -15.49
N GLN A 56 -13.58 15.05 -16.70
CA GLN A 56 -12.51 14.49 -17.53
C GLN A 56 -11.15 14.58 -16.83
N SER A 57 -10.83 15.75 -16.26
CA SER A 57 -9.58 15.95 -15.50
C SER A 57 -9.49 15.03 -14.28
N PHE A 58 -10.58 14.89 -13.51
CA PHE A 58 -10.64 13.99 -12.37
C PHE A 58 -10.45 12.53 -12.77
N SER A 59 -11.05 12.10 -13.88
CA SER A 59 -10.93 10.74 -14.39
C SER A 59 -9.47 10.38 -14.72
N ILE A 60 -8.74 11.31 -15.36
CA ILE A 60 -7.30 11.14 -15.64
C ILE A 60 -6.50 11.04 -14.34
N ARG A 61 -6.82 11.87 -13.33
CA ARG A 61 -6.14 11.84 -12.03
C ARG A 61 -6.40 10.53 -11.27
N PHE A 62 -7.64 10.06 -11.23
CA PHE A 62 -7.98 8.76 -10.64
C PHE A 62 -7.24 7.62 -11.32
N PHE A 63 -7.16 7.63 -12.65
CA PHE A 63 -6.42 6.60 -13.38
C PHE A 63 -4.93 6.61 -13.02
N LYS A 64 -4.31 7.79 -12.91
CA LYS A 64 -2.92 7.92 -12.45
C LYS A 64 -2.73 7.38 -11.04
N TYR A 65 -3.64 7.71 -10.12
CA TYR A 65 -3.59 7.18 -8.75
C TYR A 65 -3.77 5.66 -8.71
N PHE A 66 -4.71 5.10 -9.48
CA PHE A 66 -4.91 3.67 -9.60
C PHE A 66 -3.63 2.96 -10.04
N ILE A 67 -2.99 3.40 -11.12
CA ILE A 67 -1.74 2.81 -11.62
C ILE A 67 -0.62 2.96 -10.59
N SER A 68 -0.51 4.11 -9.93
CA SER A 68 0.52 4.34 -8.90
C SER A 68 0.34 3.41 -7.70
N ILE A 69 -0.89 3.25 -7.19
CA ILE A 69 -1.20 2.37 -6.06
C ILE A 69 -0.98 0.91 -6.47
N LEU A 70 -1.43 0.52 -7.66
CA LEU A 70 -1.30 -0.84 -8.18
C LEU A 70 0.18 -1.25 -8.29
N ILE A 71 0.98 -0.46 -8.99
CA ILE A 71 2.41 -0.75 -9.19
C ILE A 71 3.16 -0.69 -7.85
N GLY A 72 2.91 0.35 -7.04
CA GLY A 72 3.56 0.48 -5.74
C GLY A 72 3.25 -0.69 -4.81
N SER A 73 2.00 -1.12 -4.75
CA SER A 73 1.58 -2.27 -3.91
C SER A 73 2.12 -3.59 -4.46
N ALA A 74 2.06 -3.80 -5.77
CA ALA A 74 2.60 -5.01 -6.40
C ALA A 74 4.11 -5.14 -6.16
N LEU A 75 4.88 -4.05 -6.33
CA LEU A 75 6.31 -4.04 -6.06
C LEU A 75 6.62 -4.20 -4.57
N ALA A 76 5.82 -3.60 -3.68
CA ALA A 76 6.01 -3.75 -2.24
C ALA A 76 5.90 -5.20 -1.78
N ILE A 77 5.09 -6.04 -2.45
CA ILE A 77 4.98 -7.49 -2.18
C ILE A 77 6.04 -8.27 -2.96
N ALA A 78 6.22 -7.97 -4.25
CA ALA A 78 7.11 -8.73 -5.12
C ALA A 78 8.57 -8.63 -4.66
N ILE A 79 9.03 -7.45 -4.24
CA ILE A 79 10.43 -7.23 -3.87
C ILE A 79 10.85 -8.11 -2.66
N PRO A 80 10.17 -8.09 -1.51
CA PRO A 80 10.55 -8.94 -0.37
C PRO A 80 10.50 -10.44 -0.69
N VAL A 81 9.49 -10.86 -1.46
CA VAL A 81 9.36 -12.26 -1.90
C VAL A 81 10.51 -12.67 -2.81
N LEU A 82 10.88 -11.84 -3.79
CA LEU A 82 12.02 -12.10 -4.68
C LEU A 82 13.35 -12.15 -3.92
N VAL A 83 13.52 -11.31 -2.90
CA VAL A 83 14.71 -11.35 -2.04
C VAL A 83 14.79 -12.68 -1.29
N LEU A 84 13.70 -13.13 -0.67
CA LEU A 84 13.67 -14.42 0.02
C LEU A 84 13.85 -15.60 -0.93
N TRP A 85 13.23 -15.54 -2.11
CA TRP A 85 13.43 -16.55 -3.14
C TRP A 85 14.91 -16.66 -3.55
N GLY A 86 15.60 -15.52 -3.72
CA GLY A 86 17.05 -15.51 -3.97
C GLY A 86 17.87 -16.16 -2.85
N LEU A 87 17.49 -15.94 -1.59
CA LEU A 87 18.13 -16.57 -0.42
C LEU A 87 17.85 -18.08 -0.34
N GLN A 88 16.67 -18.53 -0.77
CA GLN A 88 16.36 -19.95 -0.87
C GLN A 88 17.29 -20.66 -1.87
N GLN A 89 17.58 -20.04 -3.02
CA GLN A 89 18.48 -20.64 -4.01
C GLN A 89 19.92 -20.82 -3.48
N LEU A 90 20.30 -20.06 -2.45
CA LEU A 90 21.57 -20.21 -1.73
C LEU A 90 21.53 -21.27 -0.62
N GLY A 91 20.38 -21.93 -0.40
CA GLY A 91 20.18 -22.92 0.65
C GLY A 91 20.12 -22.33 2.07
N LEU A 92 19.96 -21.01 2.21
CA LEU A 92 20.00 -20.33 3.51
C LEU A 92 18.67 -20.41 4.26
N LEU A 93 17.55 -20.61 3.55
CA LEU A 93 16.20 -20.64 4.10
C LEU A 93 15.23 -21.37 3.17
N SER A 94 14.08 -21.75 3.72
CA SER A 94 12.94 -22.34 3.00
C SER A 94 11.81 -21.32 2.92
N LEU A 95 11.42 -20.92 1.71
CA LEU A 95 10.35 -19.96 1.47
C LEU A 95 8.99 -20.57 1.83
N ASP A 96 8.81 -21.88 1.59
CA ASP A 96 7.59 -22.61 1.95
C ASP A 96 7.35 -22.57 3.47
N ASP A 97 8.40 -22.76 4.27
CA ASP A 97 8.30 -22.73 5.73
C ASP A 97 8.03 -21.31 6.27
N ILE A 98 8.58 -20.29 5.61
CA ILE A 98 8.30 -18.89 5.94
C ILE A 98 6.84 -18.58 5.62
N ILE A 99 6.36 -18.93 4.43
CA ILE A 99 4.96 -18.72 4.04
C ILE A 99 4.02 -19.45 5.01
N ALA A 100 4.29 -20.72 5.32
CA ALA A 100 3.51 -21.49 6.28
C ALA A 100 3.46 -20.78 7.65
N THR A 101 4.58 -20.21 8.10
CA THR A 101 4.64 -19.42 9.33
C THR A 101 3.78 -18.16 9.23
N THR A 102 3.82 -17.43 8.11
CA THR A 102 3.01 -16.21 7.92
C THR A 102 1.51 -16.46 7.87
N LEU A 103 1.09 -17.69 7.55
CA LEU A 103 -0.33 -18.09 7.52
C LEU A 103 -0.85 -18.57 8.88
N THR A 104 0.01 -18.69 9.89
CA THR A 104 -0.42 -19.06 11.25
C THR A 104 -1.22 -17.92 11.91
N TRP A 105 -2.21 -18.28 12.73
CA TRP A 105 -3.05 -17.29 13.40
C TRP A 105 -2.23 -16.34 14.31
N GLU A 106 -1.18 -16.88 14.95
CA GLU A 106 -0.28 -16.17 15.85
C GLU A 106 0.45 -15.06 15.09
N PHE A 107 1.03 -15.41 13.95
CA PHE A 107 1.75 -14.46 13.11
C PHE A 107 0.82 -13.39 12.54
N ILE A 108 -0.36 -13.78 12.03
CA ILE A 108 -1.36 -12.84 11.50
C ILE A 108 -1.78 -11.84 12.59
N THR A 109 -2.05 -12.32 13.81
CA THR A 109 -2.48 -11.45 14.91
C THR A 109 -1.38 -10.47 15.30
N ILE A 110 -0.15 -10.95 15.48
CA ILE A 110 0.99 -10.10 15.86
C ILE A 110 1.31 -9.08 14.76
N SER A 111 1.37 -9.52 13.50
CA SER A 111 1.66 -8.64 12.37
C SER A 111 0.56 -7.60 12.13
N CYS A 112 -0.71 -7.96 12.36
CA CYS A 112 -1.83 -7.02 12.29
C CYS A 112 -1.72 -5.95 13.39
N LEU A 113 -1.46 -6.34 14.64
CA LEU A 113 -1.24 -5.39 15.74
C LEU A 113 -0.04 -4.47 15.47
N LEU A 114 1.05 -5.02 14.94
CA LEU A 114 2.23 -4.23 14.54
C LEU A 114 1.92 -3.26 13.40
N GLY A 115 1.19 -3.71 12.38
CA GLY A 115 0.78 -2.87 11.25
C GLY A 115 -0.14 -1.73 11.68
N LEU A 116 -1.13 -2.03 12.54
CA LEU A 116 -1.97 -1.02 13.16
C LEU A 116 -1.13 -0.04 13.97
N GLY A 117 -0.22 -0.51 14.83
CA GLY A 117 0.70 0.36 15.56
C GLY A 117 1.50 1.26 14.62
N LEU A 118 2.16 0.70 13.61
CA LEU A 118 3.00 1.43 12.67
C LEU A 118 2.24 2.50 11.87
N LEU A 119 1.00 2.20 11.47
CA LEU A 119 0.15 3.09 10.69
C LEU A 119 -0.64 4.10 11.53
N THR A 120 -1.02 3.74 12.76
CA THR A 120 -1.79 4.58 13.67
C THR A 120 -0.94 5.44 14.58
N ILE A 121 0.37 5.18 14.72
CA ILE A 121 1.31 6.11 15.37
C ILE A 121 1.08 7.47 14.72
N PRO A 122 0.44 8.41 15.43
CA PRO A 122 0.20 9.73 14.90
C PRO A 122 1.57 10.30 14.60
N ARG A 123 1.66 11.10 13.54
CA ARG A 123 2.77 12.02 13.32
C ARG A 123 2.94 12.88 14.59
N LEU A 124 3.72 12.38 15.56
CA LEU A 124 4.31 13.11 16.68
C LEU A 124 5.69 13.66 16.29
N ARG A 125 5.92 13.82 14.99
CA ARG A 125 6.99 14.62 14.43
C ARG A 125 6.34 15.56 13.43
N GLY A 126 6.11 16.79 13.90
CA GLY A 126 5.83 17.95 13.07
C GLY A 126 7.00 18.31 12.18
#